data_AF-A0A944II87-F1
#
_entry.id   AF-A0A944II87-F1
#
_cell.length_a   1.000
_cell.length_b   1.000
_cell.length_c   1.000
_cell.angle_alpha   90.00
_cell.angle_beta   90.00
_cell.angle_gamma   90.00
#
_symmetry.space_group_name_H-M   'P 1'
#
loop_
_entity.id
_entity.type
_entity.pdbx_description
1 polymer ?
#
loop_
_entity_poly.entity_id
_entity_poly.type
_entity_poly.pdbx_seq_one_letter_code
_entity_poly.pdbx_strand_id
1 'polypeptide(L)'
;MTVEQFPLIHVNQTLNDLPTVKYVGCMQCIELAQITDGVNPVEWAKAHTVRQPWHTTFRITSTVDFSVTRDMRLPVDPVAP
;
A
#
# COMPACT_ATOMS: atom_id res chain seq x y z
N MET A 1 -25.06 -2.83 -2.29
CA MET A 1 -24.02 -3.87 -2.37
C MET A 1 -23.00 -3.52 -1.31
N THR A 2 -22.85 -4.35 -0.28
CA THR A 2 -21.85 -4.17 0.78
C THR A 2 -20.48 -4.47 0.20
N VAL A 3 -19.65 -3.45 0.04
CA VAL A 3 -18.24 -3.63 -0.29
C VAL A 3 -17.59 -4.20 0.97
N GLU A 4 -17.11 -5.44 0.92
CA GLU A 4 -16.30 -5.99 2.01
C GLU A 4 -15.07 -5.11 2.17
N GLN A 5 -14.91 -4.53 3.36
CA GLN A 5 -13.87 -3.55 3.66
C GLN A 5 -12.45 -4.16 3.58
N PHE A 6 -12.35 -5.49 3.68
CA PHE A 6 -11.10 -6.25 3.58
C PHE A 6 -11.35 -7.58 2.85
N PRO A 7 -11.10 -7.66 1.54
CA PRO A 7 -11.30 -8.90 0.80
C PRO A 7 -10.38 -10.01 1.32
N LEU A 8 -10.87 -11.25 1.27
CA LEU A 8 -10.03 -12.43 1.42
C LEU A 8 -9.20 -12.62 0.14
N ILE A 9 -7.87 -12.66 0.27
CA ILE A 9 -6.97 -12.95 -0.84
C ILE A 9 -6.62 -14.44 -0.85
N HIS A 10 -6.64 -15.05 -2.04
CA HIS A 10 -6.14 -16.41 -2.26
C HIS A 10 -4.71 -16.41 -2.83
N VAL A 11 -3.93 -17.45 -2.52
CA VAL A 11 -2.51 -17.59 -2.94
C VAL A 11 -2.31 -17.51 -4.47
N ASN A 12 -3.35 -17.81 -5.25
CA ASN A 12 -3.36 -17.78 -6.71
C ASN A 12 -3.93 -16.48 -7.31
N GLN A 13 -4.33 -15.49 -6.52
CA GLN A 13 -4.76 -14.19 -7.04
C GLN A 13 -3.56 -13.31 -7.39
N THR A 14 -3.67 -12.59 -8.52
CA THR A 14 -2.68 -11.58 -8.90
C THR A 14 -2.88 -10.33 -8.07
N LEU A 15 -1.80 -9.74 -7.56
CA LEU A 15 -1.85 -8.49 -6.79
C LEU A 15 -2.49 -7.31 -7.55
N ASN A 16 -2.43 -7.35 -8.89
CA ASN A 16 -3.02 -6.32 -9.76
C ASN A 16 -4.55 -6.34 -9.79
N ASP A 17 -5.18 -7.47 -9.42
CA ASP A 17 -6.63 -7.64 -9.48
C ASP A 17 -7.31 -7.16 -8.19
N LEU A 18 -6.53 -6.66 -7.23
CA LEU A 18 -7.00 -6.26 -5.91
C LEU A 18 -7.13 -4.74 -5.81
N PRO A 19 -8.12 -4.25 -5.05
CA PRO A 19 -8.23 -2.82 -4.79
C PRO A 19 -6.98 -2.33 -4.09
N THR A 20 -6.27 -1.40 -4.72
CA THR A 20 -5.05 -0.78 -4.18
C THR A 20 -5.34 0.64 -3.72
N VAL A 21 -4.81 1.00 -2.56
CA VAL A 21 -4.76 2.38 -2.10
C VAL A 21 -3.36 2.91 -2.36
N LYS A 22 -3.26 4.12 -2.94
CA LYS A 22 -1.97 4.76 -3.20
C LYS A 22 -1.67 5.80 -2.14
N TYR A 23 -0.41 5.93 -1.78
CA TYR A 23 0.09 6.90 -0.82
C TYR A 23 1.29 7.62 -1.41
N VAL A 24 1.42 8.91 -1.14
CA VAL A 24 2.67 9.66 -1.29
C VAL A 24 3.32 9.78 0.08
N GLY A 25 4.64 9.66 0.12
CA GLY A 25 5.39 9.86 1.36
C GLY A 25 6.80 10.32 1.12
N CYS A 26 7.38 10.90 2.15
CA CYS A 26 8.81 11.20 2.22
C CYS A 26 9.58 9.93 2.64
N MET A 27 10.75 9.69 2.07
CA MET A 27 11.60 8.55 2.44
C MET A 27 12.38 8.78 3.74
N GLN A 28 12.56 10.03 4.14
CA GLN A 28 13.30 10.42 5.35
C GLN A 28 12.40 10.56 6.59
N CYS A 29 11.07 10.44 6.48
CA CYS A 29 10.18 10.47 7.62
C CYS A 29 9.01 9.48 7.47
N ILE A 30 8.17 9.40 8.51
CA ILE A 30 7.01 8.49 8.55
C ILE A 30 5.73 9.10 7.95
N GLU A 31 5.80 10.33 7.44
CA GLU A 31 4.62 11.03 6.92
C GLU A 31 4.18 10.44 5.58
N LEU A 32 2.93 9.98 5.56
CA LEU A 32 2.26 9.40 4.40
C LEU A 32 0.92 10.11 4.22
N ALA A 33 0.62 10.51 3.00
CA ALA A 33 -0.68 11.03 2.62
C ALA A 33 -1.32 10.11 1.59
N GLN A 34 -2.56 9.70 1.83
CA GLN A 34 -3.32 8.92 0.88
C GLN A 34 -3.59 9.75 -0.39
N ILE A 35 -3.29 9.18 -1.54
CA ILE A 35 -3.59 9.77 -2.85
C ILE A 35 -5.06 9.46 -3.15
N THR A 36 -5.92 10.43 -2.88
CA THR A 36 -7.35 10.44 -3.23
C THR A 36 -7.62 11.55 -4.26
N ASP A 37 -8.86 11.70 -4.70
CA ASP A 37 -9.25 12.78 -5.60
C ASP A 37 -8.87 14.15 -5.01
N GLY A 38 -7.96 14.85 -5.69
CA GLY A 38 -7.45 16.17 -5.29
C GLY A 38 -6.07 16.17 -4.63
N VAL A 39 -5.51 15.02 -4.27
CA VAL A 39 -4.13 14.94 -3.75
C VAL A 39 -3.17 14.73 -4.91
N ASN A 40 -2.47 15.79 -5.31
CA ASN A 40 -1.36 15.69 -6.26
C ASN A 40 -0.05 15.36 -5.49
N PRO A 41 0.61 14.21 -5.75
CA PRO A 41 1.83 13.81 -5.05
C PRO A 41 2.96 14.84 -5.14
N VAL A 42 3.07 15.53 -6.27
CA VAL A 42 4.10 16.54 -6.52
C VAL A 42 3.84 17.79 -5.68
N GLU A 43 2.59 18.26 -5.64
CA GLU A 43 2.23 19.41 -4.81
C GLU A 43 2.36 19.11 -3.31
N TRP A 44 2.02 17.89 -2.90
CA TRP A 44 2.29 17.42 -1.53
C TRP A 44 3.79 17.46 -1.21
N ALA A 45 4.65 16.92 -2.10
CA ALA A 45 6.09 16.94 -1.91
C ALA A 45 6.67 18.36 -1.86
N LYS A 46 6.20 19.28 -2.71
CA LYS A 46 6.58 20.70 -2.66
C LYS A 46 6.18 21.35 -1.33
N ALA A 47 4.96 21.11 -0.86
CA ALA A 47 4.53 21.66 0.43
C ALA A 47 5.34 21.08 1.60
N HIS A 48 5.73 19.81 1.51
CA HIS A 48 6.58 19.13 2.48
C HIS A 48 7.99 19.74 2.53
N THR A 49 8.63 19.95 1.37
CA THR A 49 9.98 20.54 1.29
C THR A 49 10.03 21.96 1.83
N VAL A 50 8.95 22.75 1.69
CA VAL A 50 8.87 24.10 2.29
C VAL A 50 9.00 24.04 3.81
N ARG A 51 8.42 23.01 4.45
CA ARG A 51 8.47 22.84 5.91
C ARG A 51 9.74 22.14 6.37
N GLN A 52 10.28 21.24 5.55
CA GLN A 52 11.43 20.40 5.85
C GLN A 52 12.37 20.33 4.64
N PRO A 53 13.23 21.35 4.41
CA PRO A 53 14.01 21.47 3.18
C PRO A 53 15.01 20.33 2.92
N TRP A 54 15.43 19.61 3.96
CA TRP A 54 16.34 18.45 3.87
C TRP A 54 15.62 17.15 3.46
N HIS A 55 14.28 17.14 3.39
CA HIS A 55 13.51 16.01 2.89
C HIS A 55 13.41 16.07 1.37
N THR A 56 14.37 15.48 0.68
CA THR A 56 14.50 15.60 -0.78
C THR A 56 14.01 14.40 -1.57
N THR A 57 13.68 13.29 -0.89
CA THR A 57 13.33 12.03 -1.55
C THR A 57 11.91 11.63 -1.21
N PHE A 58 11.11 11.39 -2.25
CA PHE A 58 9.69 11.08 -2.14
C PHE A 58 9.38 9.78 -2.87
N ARG A 59 8.38 9.06 -2.40
CA ARG A 59 7.88 7.83 -3.03
C ARG A 59 6.38 7.84 -3.16
N ILE A 60 5.91 7.11 -4.17
CA ILE A 60 4.52 6.67 -4.26
C ILE A 60 4.51 5.18 -3.95
N THR A 61 3.69 4.78 -2.99
CA THR A 61 3.52 3.37 -2.60
C THR A 61 2.07 2.97 -2.85
N SER A 62 1.88 1.77 -3.41
CA SER A 62 0.55 1.16 -3.54
C SER A 62 0.44 0.04 -2.51
N THR A 63 -0.65 0.05 -1.75
CA THR A 63 -0.95 -0.92 -0.69
C THR A 63 -2.24 -1.64 -1.03
N VAL A 64 -2.29 -2.94 -0.78
CA VAL A 64 -3.52 -3.73 -0.82
C VAL A 64 -3.86 -4.12 0.62
N ASP A 65 -5.05 -3.75 1.07
CA ASP A 65 -5.55 -4.17 2.38
C ASP A 65 -6.33 -5.47 2.21
N PHE A 66 -6.01 -6.48 3.02
CA PHE A 66 -6.65 -7.78 2.96
C PHE A 66 -6.76 -8.44 4.33
N SER A 67 -7.71 -9.36 4.43
CA SER A 67 -7.85 -10.21 5.61
C SER A 67 -7.36 -11.63 5.32
N VAL A 68 -6.88 -12.30 6.37
CA VAL A 68 -6.56 -13.72 6.37
C VAL A 68 -7.34 -14.41 7.48
N THR A 69 -7.91 -15.58 7.20
CA THR A 69 -8.55 -16.42 8.23
C THR A 69 -7.53 -17.39 8.80
N ARG A 70 -7.61 -17.64 10.12
CA ARG A 70 -6.69 -18.52 10.86
C ARG A 70 -6.56 -19.94 10.28
N ASP A 71 -7.59 -20.41 9.57
CA ASP A 71 -7.65 -21.76 8.98
C ASP A 71 -6.96 -21.90 7.61
N MET A 72 -6.26 -20.87 7.12
CA MET A 72 -5.40 -21.00 5.95
C MET A 72 -4.20 -21.91 6.28
N ARG A 73 -4.37 -23.24 6.14
CA ARG A 73 -3.26 -24.19 6.08
C ARG A 73 -2.35 -23.75 4.93
N LEU A 74 -1.12 -23.36 5.25
CA LEU A 74 -0.07 -23.24 4.25
C LEU A 74 0.08 -24.60 3.57
N PRO A 75 0.12 -24.69 2.23
CA PRO A 75 0.63 -25.89 1.59
C PRO A 75 2.08 -26.05 2.07
N VAL A 76 2.30 -27.05 2.91
CA VAL A 76 3.65 -27.58 3.13
C VAL A 76 4.00 -28.28 1.83
N ASP A 77 4.72 -27.58 0.95
CA ASP A 77 5.42 -28.27 -0.12
C ASP A 77 6.30 -29.33 0.54
N PRO A 78 6.21 -30.61 0.12
CA PRO A 78 7.14 -31.60 0.61
C PRO A 78 8.53 -31.15 0.16
N VAL A 79 9.40 -30.86 1.14
CA VAL A 79 10.84 -30.76 0.89
C VAL A 79 11.24 -32.10 0.28
N ALA A 80 11.50 -32.11 -1.03
CA ALA A 80 12.04 -33.28 -1.71
C ALA A 80 13.41 -33.62 -1.09
N PRO A 81 13.73 -34.91 -0.89
CA PRO A 81 14.98 -35.36 -0.29
C PRO A 81 16.22 -35.00 -1.13
#